data_AF-A0A1E3H7J2-F1
#
_entry.id   AF-A0A1E3H7J2-F1
#
_cell.length_a   1.000
_cell.length_b   1.000
_cell.length_c   1.000
_cell.angle_alpha   90.00
_cell.angle_beta   90.00
_cell.angle_gamma   90.00
#
_symmetry.space_group_name_H-M   'P 1'
#
loop_
_entity.id
_entity.type
_entity.pdbx_description
1 polymer ?
#
loop_
_entity_poly.entity_id
_entity_poly.type
_entity_poly.pdbx_seq_one_letter_code
_entity_poly.pdbx_strand_id
1 'polypeptide(L)'
;MNVPLVAVQHQYIVTEAIPGVTADLPTLRDPDRRIYFKEEVGGLVMGGYEPDPILFPGGTVPNDFEFQLLSENWDHFEQHMVEAIARVPALETAGVKQLINGPESFTPDGNFILGRAPELANFYLAAASTPSASPAPAAPAGRSPNG
;
A
#
# COMPACT_ATOMS: atom_id res chain seq x y z
N MET A 1 5.12 -1.25 26.00
CA MET A 1 4.40 -1.85 24.86
C MET A 1 5.23 -1.69 23.59
N ASN A 2 5.56 -2.83 22.97
CA ASN A 2 6.21 -2.88 21.67
C ASN A 2 5.21 -3.44 20.65
N VAL A 3 5.08 -2.81 19.48
CA VAL A 3 4.20 -3.28 18.39
C VAL A 3 5.10 -3.65 17.21
N PRO A 4 5.07 -4.89 16.71
CA PRO A 4 6.01 -5.34 15.68
C PRO A 4 5.59 -4.82 14.30
N LEU A 5 5.85 -3.54 14.05
CA LEU A 5 5.61 -2.87 12.78
C LEU A 5 6.94 -2.48 12.15
N VAL A 6 7.01 -2.61 10.83
CA VAL A 6 8.10 -2.08 10.02
C VAL A 6 7.55 -1.12 8.99
N ALA A 7 8.21 0.02 8.83
CA ALA A 7 7.89 0.97 7.78
C ALA A 7 8.69 0.63 6.52
N VAL A 8 7.98 0.49 5.41
CA VAL A 8 8.51 0.15 4.09
C VAL A 8 8.15 1.28 3.12
N GLN A 9 9.03 1.55 2.15
CA GLN A 9 8.72 2.47 1.07
C GLN A 9 7.67 1.85 0.15
N HIS A 10 6.61 2.58 -0.14
CA HIS A 10 5.56 2.12 -1.05
C HIS A 10 5.34 3.17 -2.14
N GLN A 11 5.42 2.73 -3.40
CA GLN A 11 5.41 3.61 -4.55
C GLN A 11 4.20 3.37 -5.47
N TYR A 12 3.64 4.46 -6.00
CA TYR A 12 2.64 4.43 -7.07
C TYR A 12 2.71 5.68 -7.94
N ILE A 13 2.34 5.54 -9.22
CA ILE A 13 2.20 6.66 -10.15
C ILE A 13 0.76 7.13 -10.23
N VAL A 14 0.59 8.40 -10.58
CA VAL A 14 -0.66 8.98 -11.07
C VAL A 14 -0.47 9.38 -12.52
N THR A 15 -1.29 8.87 -13.42
CA THR A 15 -1.18 9.20 -14.84
C THR A 15 -1.96 10.45 -15.23
N GLU A 16 -1.66 10.96 -16.41
CA GLU A 16 -2.56 11.83 -17.16
C GLU A 16 -3.83 11.08 -17.58
N ALA A 17 -4.80 11.81 -18.13
CA ALA A 17 -6.04 11.21 -18.59
C ALA A 17 -5.75 10.22 -19.73
N ILE A 18 -6.31 9.01 -19.63
CA ILE A 18 -6.15 7.94 -20.61
C ILE A 18 -7.49 7.75 -21.33
N PRO A 19 -7.53 7.79 -22.67
CA PRO A 19 -8.76 7.53 -23.42
C PRO A 19 -9.43 6.21 -23.00
N GLY A 20 -10.71 6.29 -22.63
CA GLY A 20 -11.50 5.13 -22.22
C GLY A 20 -11.49 4.83 -20.72
N VAL A 21 -10.71 5.55 -19.91
CA VAL A 21 -10.82 5.50 -18.45
C VAL A 21 -11.96 6.42 -17.99
N THR A 22 -12.92 5.85 -17.27
CA THR A 22 -14.14 6.52 -16.80
C THR A 22 -14.26 6.41 -15.28
N ALA A 23 -14.96 7.35 -14.65
CA ALA A 23 -15.08 7.43 -13.19
C ALA A 23 -15.77 6.21 -12.53
N ASP A 24 -16.44 5.37 -13.30
CA ASP A 24 -17.07 4.12 -12.87
C ASP A 24 -16.18 2.89 -13.12
N LEU A 25 -14.95 3.07 -13.61
CA LEU A 25 -14.01 1.99 -13.84
C LEU A 25 -13.65 1.31 -12.51
N PRO A 26 -13.84 -0.02 -12.39
CA PRO A 26 -13.56 -0.72 -11.14
C PRO A 26 -12.05 -0.74 -10.84
N THR A 27 -11.72 -0.81 -9.56
CA THR A 27 -10.34 -1.09 -9.12
C THR A 27 -9.90 -2.46 -9.61
N LEU A 28 -8.71 -2.55 -10.18
CA LEU A 28 -8.11 -3.79 -10.64
C LEU A 28 -6.96 -4.18 -9.71
N ARG A 29 -6.85 -5.47 -9.39
CA ARG A 29 -5.69 -6.06 -8.73
C ARG A 29 -5.25 -7.30 -9.49
N ASP A 30 -3.96 -7.42 -9.71
CA ASP A 30 -3.34 -8.61 -10.30
C ASP A 30 -2.28 -9.13 -9.30
N PRO A 31 -2.66 -10.06 -8.40
CA PRO A 31 -1.76 -10.58 -7.38
C PRO A 31 -0.57 -11.36 -7.96
N ASP A 32 -0.75 -12.03 -9.10
CA ASP A 32 0.31 -12.80 -9.75
C ASP A 32 1.44 -11.88 -10.22
N ARG A 33 1.06 -10.70 -10.72
CA ARG A 33 1.97 -9.61 -11.12
C ARG A 33 2.30 -8.62 -10.00
N ARG A 34 1.64 -8.75 -8.83
CA ARG A 34 1.76 -7.87 -7.66
C ARG A 34 1.46 -6.39 -7.93
N ILE A 35 0.54 -6.11 -8.84
CA ILE A 35 0.17 -4.73 -9.24
C ILE A 35 -1.30 -4.44 -8.98
N TYR A 36 -1.65 -3.17 -8.83
CA TYR A 36 -3.02 -2.69 -8.67
C TYR A 36 -3.24 -1.38 -9.40
N PHE A 37 -4.52 -1.11 -9.72
CA PHE A 37 -4.96 0.06 -10.44
C PHE A 37 -6.25 0.60 -9.86
N LYS A 38 -6.39 1.92 -9.86
CA LYS A 38 -7.62 2.63 -9.52
C LYS A 38 -7.77 3.83 -10.44
N GLU A 39 -8.99 4.13 -10.87
CA GLU A 39 -9.23 5.37 -11.61
C GLU A 39 -8.96 6.61 -10.76
N GLU A 40 -8.36 7.63 -11.39
CA GLU A 40 -8.08 8.93 -10.78
C GLU A 40 -8.20 10.04 -11.83
N VAL A 41 -9.34 10.74 -11.83
CA VAL A 41 -9.64 11.92 -12.68
C VAL A 41 -9.40 11.65 -14.17
N GLY A 42 -9.95 10.54 -14.67
CA GLY A 42 -9.82 10.07 -16.05
C GLY A 42 -8.46 9.45 -16.37
N GLY A 43 -7.55 9.36 -15.40
CA GLY A 43 -6.30 8.61 -15.47
C GLY A 43 -6.29 7.42 -14.51
N LEU A 44 -5.12 6.88 -14.22
CA LEU A 44 -4.94 5.75 -13.31
C LEU A 44 -3.95 6.11 -12.19
N VAL A 45 -4.29 5.70 -10.98
CA VAL A 45 -3.31 5.36 -9.94
C VAL A 45 -2.84 3.94 -10.22
N MET A 46 -1.53 3.74 -10.37
CA MET A 46 -0.92 2.43 -10.57
C MET A 46 0.25 2.24 -9.61
N GLY A 47 0.20 1.18 -8.81
CA GLY A 47 1.29 0.79 -7.94
C GLY A 47 1.42 -0.72 -7.84
N GLY A 48 2.43 -1.16 -7.11
CA GLY A 48 2.69 -2.58 -6.92
C GLY A 48 3.35 -2.88 -5.59
N TYR A 49 3.61 -4.16 -5.36
CA TYR A 49 4.33 -4.68 -4.21
C TYR A 49 5.55 -5.46 -4.68
N GLU A 50 6.73 -4.89 -4.47
CA GLU A 50 7.98 -5.48 -4.93
C GLU A 50 8.38 -6.74 -4.13
N PRO A 51 9.06 -7.71 -4.77
CA PRO A 51 9.70 -8.82 -4.07
C PRO A 51 10.91 -8.38 -3.22
N ASP A 52 11.49 -7.22 -3.50
CA ASP A 52 12.66 -6.64 -2.82
C ASP A 52 12.34 -5.29 -2.14
N PRO A 53 11.46 -5.29 -1.11
CA PRO A 53 11.00 -4.06 -0.46
C PRO A 53 12.14 -3.26 0.18
N ILE A 54 12.10 -1.94 0.01
CA ILE A 54 13.06 -1.03 0.62
C ILE A 54 12.48 -0.51 1.94
N LEU A 55 13.23 -0.64 3.04
CA LEU A 55 12.81 -0.11 4.33
C LEU A 55 12.81 1.42 4.35
N PHE A 56 12.02 2.00 5.26
CA PHE A 56 12.13 3.42 5.55
C PHE A 56 13.57 3.77 5.96
N PRO A 57 14.18 4.85 5.43
CA PRO A 57 15.55 5.23 5.76
C PRO A 57 15.76 5.39 7.27
N GLY A 58 16.76 4.72 7.82
CA GLY A 58 17.02 4.74 9.27
C GLY A 58 16.12 3.82 10.10
N GLY A 59 15.21 3.06 9.48
CA GLY A 59 14.43 1.98 10.09
C GLY A 59 13.27 2.43 10.99
N THR A 60 13.15 3.72 11.30
CA THR A 60 12.05 4.29 12.09
C THR A 60 11.59 5.60 11.46
N VAL A 61 10.28 5.79 11.36
CA VAL A 61 9.68 7.03 10.88
C VAL A 61 9.80 8.09 11.99
N PRO A 62 10.38 9.28 11.72
CA PRO A 62 10.45 10.38 12.68
C PRO A 62 9.06 10.83 13.13
N ASN A 63 8.94 11.30 14.37
CA ASN A 63 7.66 11.76 14.94
C ASN A 63 7.08 12.99 14.22
N ASP A 64 7.93 13.77 13.57
CA ASP A 64 7.59 14.96 12.79
C ASP A 64 7.44 14.68 11.28
N PHE A 65 7.46 13.40 10.88
CA PHE A 65 7.19 12.99 9.50
C PHE A 65 5.67 12.92 9.27
N GLU A 66 5.07 14.09 9.05
CA GLU A 66 3.65 14.25 8.70
C GLU A 66 3.50 15.02 7.38
N PHE A 67 2.54 14.61 6.55
CA PHE A 67 2.27 15.22 5.23
C PHE A 67 3.50 15.32 4.30
N GLN A 68 4.48 14.44 4.52
CA GLN A 68 5.73 14.36 3.77
C GLN A 68 5.77 13.07 2.95
N LEU A 69 6.52 13.13 1.85
CA LEU A 69 6.84 11.98 1.01
C LEU A 69 8.33 11.74 1.03
N LEU A 70 8.71 10.49 0.76
CA LEU A 70 10.09 10.13 0.46
C LEU A 70 10.43 10.57 -0.97
N SER A 71 11.73 10.65 -1.27
CA SER A 71 12.18 10.87 -2.63
C SER A 71 11.70 9.76 -3.57
N GLU A 72 11.34 10.15 -4.78
CA GLU A 72 11.00 9.22 -5.86
C GLU A 72 12.17 8.27 -6.15
N ASN A 73 11.87 7.01 -6.44
CA ASN A 73 12.85 6.02 -6.86
C ASN A 73 12.33 5.27 -8.11
N TRP A 74 12.56 5.89 -9.27
CA TRP A 74 12.12 5.39 -10.58
C TRP A 74 12.76 4.07 -10.96
N ASP A 75 14.06 3.89 -10.67
CA ASP A 75 14.78 2.65 -10.96
C ASP A 75 14.15 1.46 -10.21
N HIS A 76 13.79 1.67 -8.94
CA HIS A 76 13.09 0.65 -8.16
C HIS A 76 11.65 0.45 -8.60
N PHE A 77 10.99 1.50 -9.10
CA PHE A 77 9.59 1.43 -9.57
C PHE A 77 9.45 0.77 -10.95
N GLU A 78 10.50 0.77 -11.78
CA GLU A 78 10.48 0.24 -13.15
C GLU A 78 9.99 -1.21 -13.23
N GLN A 79 10.31 -2.04 -12.22
CA GLN A 79 9.85 -3.43 -12.16
C GLN A 79 8.32 -3.57 -12.20
N HIS A 80 7.58 -2.63 -11.62
CA HIS A 80 6.11 -2.61 -11.65
C HIS A 80 5.59 -2.19 -13.02
N MET A 81 6.29 -1.27 -13.70
CA MET A 81 5.89 -0.75 -15.00
C MET A 81 5.88 -1.82 -16.09
N VAL A 82 6.86 -2.72 -16.10
CA VAL A 82 6.93 -3.83 -17.06
C VAL A 82 5.68 -4.71 -16.97
N GLU A 83 5.31 -5.09 -15.74
CA GLU A 83 4.12 -5.91 -15.48
C GLU A 83 2.82 -5.14 -15.71
N ALA A 84 2.80 -3.86 -15.38
CA ALA A 84 1.64 -3.00 -15.56
C ALA A 84 1.31 -2.75 -17.03
N ILE A 85 2.32 -2.51 -17.89
CA ILE A 85 2.13 -2.36 -19.34
C ILE A 85 1.61 -3.66 -19.95
N ALA A 86 2.14 -4.81 -19.52
CA ALA A 86 1.65 -6.11 -19.96
C ALA A 86 0.16 -6.34 -19.59
N ARG A 87 -0.31 -5.78 -18.47
CA ARG A 87 -1.71 -5.90 -18.02
C ARG A 87 -2.64 -4.83 -18.59
N VAL A 88 -2.14 -3.60 -18.73
CA VAL A 88 -2.84 -2.40 -19.21
C VAL A 88 -1.94 -1.70 -20.24
N PRO A 89 -2.01 -2.11 -21.53
CA PRO A 89 -1.11 -1.59 -22.57
C PRO A 89 -1.18 -0.09 -22.79
N ALA A 90 -2.29 0.56 -22.42
CA ALA A 90 -2.42 2.02 -22.51
C ALA A 90 -1.37 2.78 -21.68
N LEU A 91 -0.75 2.14 -20.67
CA LEU A 91 0.33 2.74 -19.88
C LEU A 91 1.64 2.92 -20.64
N GLU A 92 1.83 2.25 -21.78
CA GLU A 92 3.06 2.39 -22.59
C GLU A 92 3.24 3.83 -23.11
N THR A 93 2.13 4.53 -23.35
CA THR A 93 2.14 5.89 -23.92
C THR A 93 1.47 6.93 -23.03
N ALA A 94 0.94 6.52 -21.87
CA ALA A 94 0.31 7.44 -20.93
C ALA A 94 1.35 8.36 -20.28
N GLY A 95 1.06 9.66 -20.22
CA GLY A 95 1.84 10.59 -19.42
C GLY A 95 1.74 10.27 -17.94
N VAL A 96 2.83 10.49 -17.18
CA VAL A 96 2.85 10.36 -15.72
C VAL A 96 2.90 11.75 -15.10
N LYS A 97 1.91 12.07 -14.25
CA LYS A 97 1.86 13.35 -13.52
C LYS A 97 2.82 13.36 -12.35
N GLN A 98 2.92 12.25 -11.62
CA GLN A 98 3.70 12.14 -10.40
C GLN A 98 4.01 10.68 -10.07
N LEU A 99 5.19 10.43 -9.50
CA LEU A 99 5.49 9.23 -8.73
C LEU A 99 5.43 9.59 -7.24
N ILE A 100 4.64 8.86 -6.46
CA ILE A 100 4.48 9.09 -5.03
C ILE A 100 5.18 7.97 -4.29
N ASN A 101 6.05 8.33 -3.35
CA ASN A 101 6.73 7.38 -2.46
C ASN A 101 6.42 7.73 -0.99
N GLY A 102 5.68 6.86 -0.31
CA GLY A 102 5.28 7.06 1.09
C GLY A 102 5.65 5.88 1.98
N PRO A 103 5.79 6.09 3.30
CA PRO A 103 5.92 5.00 4.24
C PRO A 103 4.60 4.24 4.40
N GLU A 104 4.64 2.92 4.26
CA GLU A 104 3.54 2.01 4.60
C GLU A 104 3.98 1.04 5.71
N SER A 105 3.04 0.69 6.61
CA SER A 105 3.32 -0.16 7.77
C SER A 105 2.98 -1.61 7.53
N PHE A 106 3.94 -2.50 7.75
CA PHE A 106 3.76 -3.95 7.63
C PHE A 106 4.04 -4.67 8.95
N THR A 107 3.31 -5.75 9.18
CA THR A 107 3.63 -6.76 10.19
C THR A 107 4.44 -7.89 9.57
N PRO A 108 5.22 -8.64 10.36
CA PRO A 108 5.99 -9.79 9.86
C PRO A 108 5.14 -10.86 9.17
N ASP A 109 3.85 -10.98 9.53
CA ASP A 109 2.90 -11.95 8.96
C ASP A 109 1.91 -11.32 7.98
N GLY A 110 1.99 -10.01 7.74
CA GLY A 110 1.11 -9.26 6.84
C GLY A 110 -0.33 -9.05 7.34
N ASN A 111 -0.66 -9.49 8.55
CA ASN A 111 -1.99 -9.28 9.13
C ASN A 111 -2.08 -7.95 9.90
N PHE A 112 -3.28 -7.40 10.00
CA PHE A 112 -3.54 -6.28 10.90
C PHE A 112 -3.44 -6.73 12.37
N ILE A 113 -3.07 -5.81 13.27
CA ILE A 113 -3.09 -6.04 14.71
C ILE A 113 -4.31 -5.33 15.29
N LEU A 114 -5.31 -6.11 15.72
CA LEU A 114 -6.54 -5.60 16.34
C LEU A 114 -6.83 -6.34 17.64
N GLY A 115 -6.88 -5.63 18.77
CA GLY A 115 -7.21 -6.25 20.06
C GLY A 115 -6.75 -5.48 21.28
N ARG A 116 -6.91 -6.07 22.47
CA ARG A 116 -6.46 -5.49 23.74
C ARG A 116 -4.94 -5.52 23.84
N ALA A 117 -4.33 -4.45 24.34
CA ALA A 117 -2.92 -4.45 24.69
C ALA A 117 -2.68 -5.27 25.97
N PRO A 118 -1.74 -6.22 25.97
CA PRO A 118 -1.52 -7.12 27.11
C PRO A 118 -0.99 -6.38 28.36
N GLU A 119 -0.28 -5.27 28.17
CA GLU A 119 0.39 -4.53 29.24
C GLU A 119 -0.45 -3.38 29.82
N LEU A 120 -1.59 -3.05 29.21
CA LEU A 120 -2.36 -1.84 29.55
C LEU A 120 -3.85 -2.15 29.69
N ALA A 121 -4.37 -1.96 30.91
CA ALA A 121 -5.79 -2.13 31.19
C ALA A 121 -6.62 -1.11 30.38
N ASN A 122 -7.70 -1.59 29.76
CA ASN A 122 -8.62 -0.78 28.94
C ASN A 122 -7.99 -0.11 27.71
N PHE A 123 -6.83 -0.59 27.24
CA PHE A 123 -6.20 -0.10 26.02
C PHE A 123 -6.39 -1.10 24.86
N TYR A 124 -6.74 -0.60 23.68
CA TYR A 124 -6.96 -1.38 22.47
C TYR A 124 -6.09 -0.84 21.34
N LEU A 125 -5.53 -1.73 20.55
CA LEU A 125 -4.70 -1.45 19.39
C LEU A 125 -5.46 -1.76 18.11
N ALA A 126 -5.32 -0.89 17.12
CA ALA A 126 -5.68 -1.12 15.72
C ALA A 126 -4.53 -0.58 14.85
N ALA A 127 -3.69 -1.47 14.31
CA ALA A 127 -2.49 -1.11 13.55
C ALA A 127 -2.27 -2.04 12.35
N ALA A 128 -1.38 -1.64 11.43
CA ALA A 128 -1.10 -2.33 10.16
C ALA A 128 -2.32 -2.55 9.26
N SER A 129 -3.26 -1.60 9.27
CA SER A 129 -4.36 -1.57 8.30
C SER A 129 -3.88 -0.89 7.02
N THR A 130 -3.26 -1.65 6.11
CA THR A 130 -2.83 -1.16 4.80
C THR A 130 -4.02 -1.13 3.83
N PRO A 131 -4.39 0.02 3.25
CA PRO A 131 -5.56 0.12 2.36
C PRO A 131 -5.44 -0.71 1.07
N SER A 132 -4.21 -1.00 0.63
CA SER A 132 -3.91 -1.71 -0.62
C SER A 132 -3.65 -3.21 -0.47
N ALA A 133 -3.45 -3.72 0.75
CA ALA A 133 -3.49 -5.16 1.01
C ALA A 133 -4.96 -5.56 1.16
N SER A 134 -5.41 -6.57 0.41
CA SER A 134 -6.70 -7.20 0.70
C SER A 134 -6.76 -7.54 2.19
N PRO A 135 -7.87 -7.26 2.89
CA PRO A 135 -8.00 -7.73 4.25
C PRO A 135 -7.86 -9.25 4.21
N ALA A 136 -6.84 -9.80 4.88
CA ALA A 136 -6.93 -11.18 5.34
C ALA A 136 -8.30 -11.31 6.02
N PRO A 137 -9.07 -12.39 5.78
CA PRO A 137 -10.41 -12.53 6.35
C PRO A 137 -10.29 -12.28 7.85
N ALA A 138 -10.97 -11.23 8.32
CA ALA A 138 -10.96 -10.91 9.73
C ALA A 138 -11.40 -12.18 10.46
N ALA A 139 -10.47 -12.80 11.21
CA ALA A 139 -10.86 -13.86 12.11
C ALA A 139 -11.95 -13.27 13.01
N PRO A 140 -13.14 -13.89 13.08
CA PRO A 140 -14.24 -13.32 13.85
C PRO A 140 -13.69 -13.07 15.26
N ALA A 141 -13.75 -11.82 15.70
CA ALA A 141 -13.35 -11.44 17.05
C ALA A 141 -14.14 -12.32 18.01
N GLY A 142 -13.45 -13.34 18.55
CA GLY A 142 -14.06 -14.34 19.40
C GLY A 142 -14.72 -13.65 20.56
N ARG A 143 -16.05 -13.77 20.63
CA ARG A 143 -16.80 -13.43 21.83
C ARG A 143 -16.25 -14.35 22.92
N SER A 144 -15.49 -13.80 23.88
CA SER A 144 -15.06 -14.56 25.05
C SER A 144 -16.31 -15.04 25.79
N PRO A 145 -16.50 -16.36 26.01
CA PRO A 145 -17.49 -16.81 26.96
C PRO A 145 -16.88 -16.64 28.35
N ASN A 146 -17.49 -15.76 29.16
CA ASN A 146 -17.35 -15.59 30.61
C ASN A 146 -16.20 -16.30 31.33
N GLY A 147 -15.36 -15.50 32.00
CA GLY A 147 -14.43 -15.91 33.05
C GLY A 147 -13.82 -14.69 33.71
#